data_AF-A0A7V2SM02-F1
#
_entry.id   AF-A0A7V2SM02-F1
#
_cell.length_a   1.000
_cell.length_b   1.000
_cell.length_c   1.000
_cell.angle_alpha   90.00
_cell.angle_beta   90.00
_cell.angle_gamma   90.00
#
_symmetry.space_group_name_H-M   'P 1'
#
loop_
_entity.id
_entity.type
_entity.pdbx_description
1 polymer ?
#
loop_
_entity_poly.entity_id
_entity_poly.type
_entity_poly.pdbx_seq_one_letter_code
_entity_poly.pdbx_strand_id
1 'polypeptide(L)'
;MRNLTHLVISLPLLATPLALANALPARAAAQNVGPTGAVKLLAESRTIDAKCNYLSSREHSELNDYVAKAEIAAATMTSAPEAQSARRTGNKLGKASVCGRTSEELVRATLDAARRAMVAARSQRKARTVARRQPRQQKRLVRIQPETRSSTRIATVSNPTSLTRYRRMTEAYYLERRCQHLSRPEAVRFWKRVVASHNAVLQKYSVSQVSKAKSGAERAARGWGRCGSRTARIVQAGYRG
;
A
#
# COMPACT_ATOMS: atom_id res chain seq x y z
N MET A 1 60.49 -47.38 40.81
CA MET A 1 60.95 -45.98 40.77
C MET A 1 60.21 -45.25 39.66
N ARG A 2 59.59 -44.10 40.00
CA ARG A 2 59.12 -42.98 39.13
C ARG A 2 57.95 -43.30 38.17
N ASN A 3 56.68 -43.01 38.50
CA ASN A 3 55.98 -41.72 38.73
C ASN A 3 56.14 -40.70 37.59
N LEU A 4 55.09 -40.56 36.77
CA LEU A 4 54.69 -39.37 36.01
C LEU A 4 53.16 -39.25 36.12
N THR A 5 52.65 -38.38 37.02
CA THR A 5 52.26 -36.98 36.79
C THR A 5 50.93 -36.78 36.05
N HIS A 6 49.94 -36.36 36.85
CA HIS A 6 48.90 -35.36 36.59
C HIS A 6 47.93 -35.56 35.40
N LEU A 7 46.71 -35.95 35.75
CA LEU A 7 45.52 -35.61 34.97
C LEU A 7 44.57 -34.79 35.85
N VAL A 8 44.56 -33.48 35.57
CA VAL A 8 43.66 -32.47 36.08
C VAL A 8 42.30 -32.67 35.42
N ILE A 9 41.26 -33.00 36.19
CA ILE A 9 39.88 -32.91 35.73
C ILE A 9 39.19 -31.85 36.58
N SER A 10 39.28 -30.60 36.12
CA SER A 10 38.52 -29.47 36.62
C SER A 10 37.16 -29.41 35.92
N LEU A 11 36.09 -29.71 36.65
CA LEU A 11 34.73 -29.18 36.43
C LEU A 11 34.36 -28.41 37.71
N PRO A 12 33.79 -27.20 37.63
CA PRO A 12 32.45 -27.02 37.05
C PRO A 12 32.29 -25.74 36.19
N LEU A 13 31.60 -25.88 35.06
CA LEU A 13 31.08 -24.75 34.28
C LEU A 13 29.90 -24.12 35.03
N LEU A 14 30.19 -23.03 35.73
CA LEU A 14 29.21 -22.13 36.31
C LEU A 14 28.55 -21.26 35.23
N ALA A 15 27.22 -21.20 35.31
CA ALA A 15 26.38 -20.03 35.03
C ALA A 15 26.44 -19.38 33.63
N THR A 16 25.54 -19.81 32.75
CA THR A 16 25.02 -18.96 31.66
C THR A 16 23.63 -18.42 32.03
N PRO A 17 23.47 -17.12 32.36
CA PRO A 17 22.18 -16.47 32.28
C PRO A 17 21.96 -15.97 30.85
N LEU A 18 21.44 -16.84 29.98
CA LEU A 18 20.88 -16.44 28.68
C LEU A 18 19.36 -16.29 28.81
N ALA A 19 18.89 -15.14 29.33
CA ALA A 19 17.49 -14.73 29.13
C ALA A 19 17.24 -13.25 29.47
N LEU A 20 18.09 -12.33 29.01
CA LEU A 20 17.62 -10.95 28.77
C LEU A 20 17.08 -10.89 27.35
N ALA A 21 15.86 -11.38 27.20
CA ALA A 21 15.00 -11.03 26.08
C ALA A 21 14.69 -9.54 26.21
N ASN A 22 15.57 -8.71 25.66
CA ASN A 22 15.29 -7.31 25.42
C ASN A 22 14.04 -7.24 24.52
N ALA A 23 12.91 -6.95 25.16
CA ALA A 23 11.74 -6.41 24.52
C ALA A 23 12.16 -5.09 23.85
N LEU A 24 12.60 -5.19 22.60
CA LEU A 24 12.77 -4.04 21.73
C LEU A 24 11.43 -3.30 21.74
N PRO A 25 11.39 -2.02 22.14
CA PRO A 25 10.15 -1.27 22.15
C PRO A 25 9.64 -1.19 20.72
N ALA A 26 8.45 -1.73 20.48
CA ALA A 26 7.72 -1.68 19.21
C ALA A 26 7.54 -0.25 18.65
N ARG A 27 7.92 0.78 19.42
CA ARG A 27 7.92 2.20 19.03
C ARG A 27 9.09 2.61 18.12
N ALA A 28 10.16 1.82 17.98
CA ALA A 28 11.31 2.16 17.12
C ALA A 28 11.16 1.69 15.66
N ALA A 29 10.24 0.76 15.36
CA ALA A 29 10.09 0.20 14.02
C ALA A 29 9.43 1.16 12.99
N ALA A 30 8.97 2.34 13.41
CA ALA A 30 8.25 3.28 12.55
C ALA A 30 9.14 4.36 11.90
N GLN A 31 10.42 4.46 12.28
CA GLN A 31 11.34 5.48 11.79
C GLN A 31 12.27 4.84 10.76
N ASN A 32 12.18 5.27 9.50
CA ASN A 32 12.95 4.78 8.34
C ASN A 32 12.51 3.45 7.73
N VAL A 33 11.21 3.17 7.72
CA VAL A 33 10.69 2.07 6.90
C VAL A 33 10.63 2.52 5.44
N GLY A 34 11.56 2.03 4.61
CA GLY A 34 11.53 2.25 3.16
C GLY A 34 10.22 1.74 2.51
N PRO A 35 9.95 2.10 1.24
CA PRO A 35 8.67 1.81 0.56
C PRO A 35 8.27 0.33 0.61
N THR A 36 9.23 -0.58 0.40
CA THR A 36 9.01 -2.04 0.49
C THR A 36 8.83 -2.51 1.93
N GLY A 37 9.53 -1.91 2.90
CA GLY A 37 9.34 -2.19 4.32
C GLY A 37 7.91 -1.84 4.78
N ALA A 38 7.34 -0.74 4.30
CA ALA A 38 5.98 -0.34 4.65
C ALA A 38 4.95 -1.35 4.13
N VAL A 39 5.16 -1.85 2.90
CA VAL A 39 4.35 -2.94 2.32
C VAL A 39 4.46 -4.22 3.15
N LYS A 40 5.68 -4.59 3.55
CA LYS A 40 5.93 -5.79 4.37
C LYS A 40 5.19 -5.68 5.70
N LEU A 41 5.37 -4.59 6.44
CA LEU A 41 4.74 -4.36 7.74
C LEU A 41 3.20 -4.37 7.66
N LEU A 42 2.64 -3.63 6.69
CA LEU A 42 1.19 -3.59 6.48
C LEU A 42 0.61 -4.97 6.12
N ALA A 43 1.31 -5.73 5.28
CA ALA A 43 0.88 -7.07 4.88
C ALA A 43 0.96 -8.08 6.04
N GLU A 44 1.96 -7.96 6.89
CA GLU A 44 2.10 -8.71 8.13
C GLU A 44 0.93 -8.44 9.07
N SER A 45 0.71 -7.18 9.45
CA SER A 45 -0.40 -6.81 10.36
C SER A 45 -1.76 -7.22 9.82
N ARG A 46 -2.01 -7.04 8.52
CA ARG A 46 -3.26 -7.49 7.88
C ARG A 46 -3.46 -9.00 7.99
N THR A 47 -2.39 -9.77 7.89
CA THR A 47 -2.45 -11.23 7.96
C THR A 47 -2.63 -11.71 9.40
N ILE A 48 -2.01 -11.03 10.36
CA ILE A 48 -2.24 -11.27 11.79
C ILE A 48 -3.71 -10.99 12.12
N ASP A 49 -4.22 -9.83 11.73
CA ASP A 49 -5.59 -9.42 12.02
C ASP A 49 -6.63 -10.34 11.37
N ALA A 50 -6.42 -10.79 10.12
CA ALA A 50 -7.29 -11.75 9.47
C ALA A 50 -7.38 -13.11 10.21
N LYS A 51 -6.36 -13.45 11.01
CA LYS A 51 -6.31 -14.68 11.80
C LYS A 51 -6.86 -14.49 13.21
N CYS A 52 -6.50 -13.38 13.85
CA CYS A 52 -6.75 -13.15 15.28
C CYS A 52 -7.92 -12.19 15.57
N ASN A 53 -8.48 -11.52 14.55
CA ASN A 53 -9.63 -10.62 14.63
C ASN A 53 -9.50 -9.51 15.69
N TYR A 54 -8.38 -8.78 15.71
CA TYR A 54 -8.18 -7.70 16.69
C TYR A 54 -8.89 -6.40 16.32
N LEU A 55 -9.09 -6.18 15.03
CA LEU A 55 -9.68 -4.97 14.50
C LEU A 55 -11.18 -5.16 14.22
N SER A 56 -11.93 -4.08 14.36
CA SER A 56 -13.32 -4.05 13.86
C SER A 56 -13.36 -4.26 12.34
N SER A 57 -14.50 -4.70 11.79
CA SER A 57 -14.63 -4.91 10.33
C SER A 57 -14.31 -3.66 9.49
N ARG A 58 -14.58 -2.47 10.06
CA ARG A 58 -14.26 -1.19 9.43
C ARG A 58 -12.75 -0.97 9.37
N GLU A 59 -12.05 -1.23 10.46
CA GLU A 59 -10.60 -1.09 10.58
C GLU A 59 -9.85 -2.16 9.77
N HIS A 60 -10.35 -3.39 9.74
CA HIS A 60 -9.86 -4.44 8.85
C HIS A 60 -9.91 -4.01 7.37
N SER A 61 -11.04 -3.41 6.96
CA SER A 61 -11.21 -2.88 5.61
C SER A 61 -10.28 -1.69 5.33
N GLU A 62 -10.02 -0.86 6.34
CA GLU A 62 -9.07 0.26 6.25
C GLU A 62 -7.63 -0.24 6.08
N LEU A 63 -7.21 -1.22 6.89
CA LEU A 63 -5.87 -1.82 6.82
C LEU A 63 -5.62 -2.48 5.45
N ASN A 64 -6.60 -3.21 4.92
CA ASN A 64 -6.52 -3.80 3.58
C ASN A 64 -6.28 -2.75 2.48
N ASP A 65 -6.92 -1.59 2.60
CA ASP A 65 -6.75 -0.51 1.65
C ASP A 65 -5.36 0.15 1.78
N TYR A 66 -4.84 0.34 3.00
CA TYR A 66 -3.49 0.84 3.19
C TYR A 66 -2.43 -0.08 2.60
N VAL A 67 -2.59 -1.41 2.72
CA VAL A 67 -1.73 -2.39 2.06
C VAL A 67 -1.71 -2.16 0.55
N ALA A 68 -2.88 -2.06 -0.10
CA ALA A 68 -2.96 -1.84 -1.54
C ALA A 68 -2.37 -0.48 -1.96
N LYS A 69 -2.57 0.57 -1.15
CA LYS A 69 -1.99 1.89 -1.40
C LYS A 69 -0.47 1.86 -1.32
N ALA A 70 0.08 1.23 -0.28
CA ALA A 70 1.50 1.04 -0.09
C ALA A 70 2.12 0.19 -1.19
N GLU A 71 1.47 -0.90 -1.61
CA GLU A 71 1.96 -1.76 -2.71
C GLU A 71 2.11 -0.97 -4.01
N ILE A 72 1.10 -0.17 -4.37
CA ILE A 72 1.15 0.68 -5.56
C ILE A 72 2.25 1.74 -5.42
N ALA A 73 2.35 2.42 -4.27
CA ALA A 73 3.36 3.45 -4.05
C ALA A 73 4.78 2.87 -4.08
N ALA A 74 5.02 1.73 -3.43
CA ALA A 74 6.30 1.06 -3.44
C ALA A 74 6.70 0.62 -4.85
N ALA A 75 5.76 0.09 -5.63
CA ALA A 75 6.03 -0.30 -7.02
C ALA A 75 6.42 0.89 -7.91
N THR A 76 5.98 2.11 -7.58
CA THR A 76 6.42 3.32 -8.30
C THR A 76 7.79 3.84 -7.86
N MET A 77 8.20 3.55 -6.62
CA MET A 77 9.49 3.99 -6.07
C MET A 77 10.61 3.00 -6.31
N THR A 78 10.28 1.71 -6.42
CA THR A 78 11.25 0.64 -6.66
C THR A 78 10.85 -0.15 -7.91
N SER A 79 10.20 -1.29 -7.77
CA SER A 79 9.69 -2.10 -8.87
C SER A 79 8.47 -2.92 -8.42
N ALA A 80 7.65 -3.36 -9.39
CA ALA A 80 6.54 -4.26 -9.10
C ALA A 80 7.03 -5.60 -8.47
N PRO A 81 8.02 -6.32 -9.03
CA PRO A 81 8.50 -7.55 -8.39
C PRO A 81 8.91 -7.37 -6.92
N GLU A 82 9.56 -6.27 -6.57
CA GLU A 82 9.98 -5.97 -5.20
C GLU A 82 8.82 -5.66 -4.25
N ALA A 83 7.89 -4.77 -4.64
CA ALA A 83 6.72 -4.48 -3.82
C ALA A 83 5.89 -5.75 -3.56
N GLN A 84 5.78 -6.63 -4.55
CA GLN A 84 5.13 -7.91 -4.39
C GLN A 84 5.90 -8.88 -3.49
N SER A 85 7.23 -8.94 -3.64
CA SER A 85 8.10 -9.75 -2.80
C SER A 85 7.97 -9.33 -1.33
N ALA A 86 8.07 -8.04 -1.05
CA ALA A 86 7.86 -7.48 0.28
C ALA A 86 6.51 -7.86 0.89
N ARG A 87 5.44 -7.80 0.10
CA ARG A 87 4.10 -8.23 0.52
C ARG A 87 4.05 -9.72 0.86
N ARG A 88 4.68 -10.57 0.06
CA ARG A 88 4.75 -12.03 0.30
C ARG A 88 5.50 -12.33 1.61
N THR A 89 6.62 -11.64 1.83
CA THR A 89 7.39 -11.75 3.07
C THR A 89 6.55 -11.32 4.27
N GLY A 90 5.86 -10.17 4.19
CA GLY A 90 4.94 -9.72 5.25
C GLY A 90 3.84 -10.74 5.56
N ASN A 91 3.19 -11.29 4.53
CA ASN A 91 2.19 -12.35 4.73
C ASN A 91 2.78 -13.61 5.38
N LYS A 92 4.02 -14.00 5.04
CA LYS A 92 4.70 -15.15 5.66
C LYS A 92 4.94 -14.89 7.16
N LEU A 93 5.40 -13.69 7.50
CA LEU A 93 5.59 -13.28 8.90
C LEU A 93 4.27 -13.30 9.67
N GLY A 94 3.21 -12.67 9.15
CA GLY A 94 1.93 -12.62 9.86
C GLY A 94 1.26 -14.00 10.02
N LYS A 95 1.53 -14.95 9.12
CA LYS A 95 1.13 -16.35 9.30
C LYS A 95 1.87 -17.00 10.47
N ALA A 96 3.17 -16.73 10.60
CA ALA A 96 4.02 -17.28 11.65
C ALA A 96 3.81 -16.61 13.03
N SER A 97 3.28 -15.39 13.09
CA SER A 97 3.03 -14.70 14.37
C SER A 97 1.99 -15.44 15.23
N VAL A 98 2.17 -15.48 16.55
CA VAL A 98 1.18 -16.06 17.47
C VAL A 98 0.13 -15.00 17.85
N CYS A 99 -1.14 -15.40 17.98
CA CYS A 99 -2.16 -14.50 18.51
C CYS A 99 -1.92 -14.25 20.00
N GLY A 100 -1.86 -12.99 20.40
CA GLY A 100 -1.63 -12.50 21.75
C GLY A 100 -1.36 -11.00 21.75
N ARG A 101 -1.18 -10.43 22.95
CA ARG A 101 -1.04 -8.99 23.19
C ARG A 101 0.00 -8.31 22.28
N THR A 102 1.18 -8.89 22.10
CA THR A 102 2.24 -8.34 21.24
C THR A 102 1.79 -8.19 19.78
N SER A 103 1.08 -9.19 19.26
CA SER A 103 0.60 -9.16 17.88
C SER A 103 -0.57 -8.18 17.69
N GLU A 104 -1.41 -8.00 18.72
CA GLU A 104 -2.45 -6.99 18.74
C GLU A 104 -1.86 -5.57 18.74
N GLU A 105 -0.88 -5.31 19.62
CA GLU A 105 -0.18 -4.03 19.70
C GLU A 105 0.48 -3.67 18.36
N LEU A 106 1.12 -4.64 17.71
CA LEU A 106 1.70 -4.47 16.37
C LEU A 106 0.64 -4.09 15.33
N VAL A 107 -0.50 -4.78 15.31
CA VAL A 107 -1.59 -4.53 14.35
C VAL A 107 -2.16 -3.12 14.54
N ARG A 108 -2.51 -2.75 15.78
CA ARG A 108 -3.05 -1.42 16.10
C ARG A 108 -2.04 -0.32 15.81
N ALA A 109 -0.78 -0.49 16.23
CA ALA A 109 0.28 0.49 15.97
C ALA A 109 0.52 0.70 14.47
N THR A 110 0.47 -0.37 13.68
CA THR A 110 0.63 -0.30 12.22
C THR A 110 -0.54 0.43 11.56
N LEU A 111 -1.78 0.17 11.99
CA LEU A 111 -2.95 0.89 11.50
C LEU A 111 -2.85 2.39 11.79
N ASP A 112 -2.46 2.76 13.01
CA ASP A 112 -2.32 4.16 13.41
C ASP A 112 -1.16 4.85 12.70
N ALA A 113 -0.03 4.17 12.50
CA ALA A 113 1.07 4.67 11.69
C ALA A 113 0.63 4.93 10.24
N ALA A 114 -0.16 4.01 9.65
CA ALA A 114 -0.69 4.17 8.31
C ALA A 114 -1.66 5.35 8.20
N ARG A 115 -2.54 5.54 9.19
CA ARG A 115 -3.43 6.71 9.28
C ARG A 115 -2.63 8.02 9.30
N ARG A 116 -1.62 8.11 10.17
CA ARG A 116 -0.74 9.29 10.27
C ARG A 116 -0.01 9.56 8.96
N ALA A 117 0.57 8.53 8.34
CA ALA A 117 1.25 8.66 7.05
C ALA A 117 0.31 9.17 5.95
N MET A 118 -0.94 8.70 5.93
CA MET A 118 -1.93 9.12 4.95
C MET A 118 -2.42 10.56 5.16
N VAL A 119 -2.52 11.01 6.41
CA VAL A 119 -2.78 12.43 6.73
C VAL A 119 -1.61 13.29 6.28
N ALA A 120 -0.37 12.91 6.64
CA ALA A 120 0.84 13.63 6.25
C ALA A 120 0.98 13.75 4.72
N ALA A 121 0.76 12.65 4.00
CA ALA A 121 0.80 12.63 2.53
C ALA A 121 -0.26 13.56 1.90
N ARG A 122 -1.45 13.69 2.51
CA ARG A 122 -2.47 14.65 2.05
C ARG A 122 -2.03 16.10 2.28
N SER A 123 -1.45 16.40 3.44
CA SER A 123 -0.95 17.74 3.77
C SER A 123 0.19 18.17 2.82
N GLN A 124 1.14 17.29 2.54
CA GLN A 124 2.22 17.56 1.58
C GLN A 124 1.70 17.82 0.16
N ARG A 125 0.66 17.11 -0.27
CA ARG A 125 0.02 17.35 -1.58
C ARG A 125 -0.69 18.69 -1.64
N LYS A 126 -1.33 19.13 -0.55
CA LYS A 126 -1.92 20.47 -0.46
C LYS A 126 -0.84 21.55 -0.54
N ALA A 127 0.24 21.43 0.23
CA ALA A 127 1.36 22.37 0.22
C ALA A 127 2.00 22.51 -1.18
N ARG A 128 2.26 21.39 -1.87
CA ARG A 128 2.76 21.41 -3.27
C ARG A 128 1.80 22.08 -4.25
N THR A 129 0.49 22.01 -4.02
CA THR A 129 -0.52 22.64 -4.87
C THR A 129 -0.56 24.16 -4.66
N VAL A 130 -0.38 24.63 -3.43
CA VAL A 130 -0.32 26.06 -3.08
C VAL A 130 0.98 26.68 -3.60
N ALA A 131 2.12 26.01 -3.42
CA ALA A 131 3.41 26.47 -3.95
C ALA A 131 3.41 26.61 -5.49
N ARG A 132 2.70 25.73 -6.20
CA ARG A 132 2.55 25.82 -7.67
C ARG A 132 1.61 26.94 -8.13
N ARG A 133 0.81 27.53 -7.23
CA ARG A 133 -0.14 28.62 -7.51
C ARG A 133 0.37 30.01 -7.12
N GLN A 134 1.55 30.13 -6.52
CA GLN A 134 2.17 31.45 -6.39
C GLN A 134 2.59 31.94 -7.78
N PRO A 135 2.11 33.12 -8.22
CA PRO A 135 2.34 33.57 -9.57
C PRO A 135 3.81 33.99 -9.74
N ARG A 136 4.43 33.49 -10.81
CA ARG A 136 5.56 34.15 -11.47
C ARG A 136 5.08 35.52 -11.98
N GLN A 137 4.95 36.49 -11.09
CA GLN A 137 4.92 37.89 -11.48
C GLN A 137 6.37 38.36 -11.57
N GLN A 138 6.95 38.26 -12.76
CA GLN A 138 7.77 39.32 -13.32
C GLN A 138 8.13 39.01 -14.78
N LYS A 139 7.86 40.00 -15.63
CA LYS A 139 8.20 40.16 -17.05
C LYS A 139 7.47 39.26 -18.05
N ARG A 140 6.37 39.77 -18.61
CA ARG A 140 6.42 40.33 -19.99
C ARG A 140 5.24 41.26 -20.23
N LEU A 141 5.58 42.51 -20.57
CA LEU A 141 4.69 43.57 -21.00
C LEU A 141 4.42 43.42 -22.53
N VAL A 142 3.21 43.82 -22.96
CA VAL A 142 2.83 44.27 -24.32
C VAL A 142 2.53 43.12 -25.32
N ARG A 143 1.40 43.00 -26.06
CA ARG A 143 0.28 43.90 -26.43
C ARG A 143 -0.87 43.13 -27.13
N ILE A 144 -2.11 43.53 -26.83
CA ILE A 144 -3.37 43.61 -27.64
C ILE A 144 -4.10 42.35 -28.20
N GLN A 145 -5.40 42.33 -27.86
CA GLN A 145 -6.62 41.54 -28.17
C GLN A 145 -7.18 41.77 -29.62
N PRO A 146 -8.29 41.15 -30.13
CA PRO A 146 -9.49 40.71 -29.40
C PRO A 146 -10.18 39.39 -29.82
N GLU A 147 -11.20 39.07 -29.03
CA GLU A 147 -12.13 37.95 -29.05
C GLU A 147 -12.88 37.75 -30.39
N THR A 148 -13.25 36.50 -30.69
CA THR A 148 -14.59 36.22 -31.24
C THR A 148 -15.11 34.86 -30.78
N ARG A 149 -16.21 34.95 -30.00
CA ARG A 149 -17.40 34.11 -29.96
C ARG A 149 -17.30 32.66 -29.47
N SER A 150 -17.77 32.51 -28.22
CA SER A 150 -18.49 31.35 -27.69
C SER A 150 -19.41 30.68 -28.71
N SER A 151 -19.27 29.36 -28.85
CA SER A 151 -20.39 28.48 -29.12
C SER A 151 -20.37 27.34 -28.11
N THR A 152 -21.34 27.42 -27.20
CA THR A 152 -21.75 26.35 -26.31
C THR A 152 -22.16 25.14 -27.14
N ARG A 153 -21.26 24.17 -27.29
CA ARG A 153 -21.67 22.76 -27.48
C ARG A 153 -21.09 21.96 -26.34
N ILE A 154 -22.00 21.42 -25.55
CA ILE A 154 -21.79 20.25 -24.71
C ILE A 154 -21.15 19.19 -25.61
N ALA A 155 -19.83 19.03 -25.51
CA ALA A 155 -19.10 17.98 -26.21
C ALA A 155 -19.37 16.66 -25.48
N THR A 156 -20.54 16.10 -25.78
CA THR A 156 -20.90 14.72 -25.49
C THR A 156 -19.95 13.81 -26.27
N VAL A 157 -19.35 12.86 -25.55
CA VAL A 157 -18.60 11.68 -26.04
C VAL A 157 -17.30 11.95 -26.80
N SER A 158 -16.28 12.40 -26.08
CA SER A 158 -14.88 12.12 -26.47
C SER A 158 -14.40 10.90 -25.68
N ASN A 159 -14.10 9.79 -26.38
CA ASN A 159 -13.43 8.54 -25.95
C ASN A 159 -13.17 8.37 -24.44
N PRO A 160 -13.59 7.27 -23.76
CA PRO A 160 -13.23 7.04 -22.35
C PRO A 160 -11.71 6.89 -22.19
N THR A 161 -11.10 8.05 -21.98
CA THR A 161 -9.68 8.37 -21.78
C THR A 161 -9.03 7.42 -20.79
N SER A 162 -7.74 7.11 -20.98
CA SER A 162 -6.98 6.11 -20.21
C SER A 162 -7.12 6.22 -18.68
N LEU A 163 -7.46 7.41 -18.15
CA LEU A 163 -7.78 7.63 -16.74
C LEU A 163 -9.06 6.91 -16.27
N THR A 164 -10.12 6.87 -17.08
CA THR A 164 -11.36 6.14 -16.78
C THR A 164 -11.13 4.63 -16.84
N ARG A 165 -10.38 4.15 -17.84
CA ARG A 165 -9.97 2.74 -17.92
C ARG A 165 -9.12 2.36 -16.70
N TYR A 166 -8.12 3.18 -16.37
CA TYR A 166 -7.30 3.01 -15.17
C TYR A 166 -8.15 2.95 -13.89
N ARG A 167 -9.12 3.87 -13.74
CA ARG A 167 -10.04 3.88 -12.59
C ARG A 167 -10.82 2.56 -12.49
N ARG A 168 -11.45 2.10 -13.57
CA ARG A 168 -12.23 0.84 -13.60
C ARG A 168 -11.36 -0.38 -13.29
N MET A 169 -10.17 -0.45 -13.89
CA MET A 169 -9.20 -1.52 -13.64
C MET A 169 -8.75 -1.54 -12.18
N THR A 170 -8.48 -0.36 -11.61
CA THR A 170 -8.08 -0.20 -10.22
C THR A 170 -9.21 -0.56 -9.25
N GLU A 171 -10.46 -0.24 -9.59
CA GLU A 171 -11.64 -0.61 -8.81
C GLU A 171 -11.80 -2.13 -8.73
N ALA A 172 -11.74 -2.79 -9.89
CA ALA A 172 -11.76 -4.25 -9.99
C ALA A 172 -10.60 -4.88 -9.22
N TYR A 173 -9.41 -4.28 -9.22
CA TYR A 173 -8.29 -4.75 -8.40
C TYR A 173 -8.56 -4.62 -6.89
N TYR A 174 -9.13 -3.51 -6.43
CA TYR A 174 -9.52 -3.37 -5.02
C TYR A 174 -10.58 -4.40 -4.61
N LEU A 175 -11.55 -4.69 -5.48
CA LEU A 175 -12.52 -5.76 -5.25
C LEU A 175 -11.86 -7.13 -5.19
N GLU A 176 -10.93 -7.42 -6.09
CA GLU A 176 -10.17 -8.67 -6.09
C GLU A 176 -9.37 -8.83 -4.78
N ARG A 177 -8.74 -7.77 -4.28
CA ARG A 177 -7.99 -7.84 -3.01
C ARG A 177 -8.89 -8.15 -1.80
N ARG A 178 -10.15 -7.71 -1.85
CA ARG A 178 -11.14 -7.95 -0.80
C ARG A 178 -11.80 -9.33 -0.92
N CYS A 179 -12.15 -9.74 -2.15
CA CYS A 179 -13.02 -10.88 -2.39
C CYS A 179 -12.32 -12.13 -2.96
N GLN A 180 -11.08 -12.01 -3.44
CA GLN A 180 -10.24 -13.13 -3.91
C GLN A 180 -10.93 -14.02 -4.96
N HIS A 181 -11.48 -13.42 -6.01
CA HIS A 181 -12.21 -14.14 -7.07
C HIS A 181 -11.28 -14.75 -8.12
N LEU A 182 -10.06 -14.25 -8.25
CA LEU A 182 -9.08 -14.78 -9.19
C LEU A 182 -8.18 -15.81 -8.53
N SER A 183 -7.70 -16.76 -9.33
CA SER A 183 -6.61 -17.62 -8.89
C SER A 183 -5.36 -16.76 -8.60
N ARG A 184 -4.48 -17.27 -7.73
CA ARG A 184 -3.24 -16.59 -7.38
C ARG A 184 -2.42 -16.13 -8.62
N PRO A 185 -2.14 -16.96 -9.64
CA PRO A 185 -1.38 -16.51 -10.81
C PRO A 185 -2.10 -15.40 -11.59
N GLU A 186 -3.42 -15.45 -11.69
CA GLU A 186 -4.23 -14.42 -12.35
C GLU A 186 -4.22 -13.10 -11.57
N ALA A 187 -4.36 -13.13 -10.24
CA ALA A 187 -4.27 -11.94 -9.40
C ALA A 187 -2.91 -11.23 -9.55
N VAL A 188 -1.82 -11.99 -9.75
CA VAL A 188 -0.49 -11.43 -10.04
C VAL A 188 -0.44 -10.77 -11.42
N ARG A 189 -0.94 -11.45 -12.46
CA ARG A 189 -1.02 -10.87 -13.81
C ARG A 189 -1.90 -9.62 -13.83
N PHE A 190 -3.01 -9.64 -13.09
CA PHE A 190 -3.90 -8.50 -12.97
C PHE A 190 -3.18 -7.30 -12.35
N TRP A 191 -2.50 -7.53 -11.24
CA TRP A 191 -1.75 -6.49 -10.55
C TRP A 191 -0.67 -5.84 -11.42
N LYS A 192 0.10 -6.63 -12.17
CA LYS A 192 1.10 -6.10 -13.11
C LYS A 192 0.47 -5.12 -14.12
N ARG A 193 -0.72 -5.43 -14.64
CA ARG A 193 -1.45 -4.54 -15.55
C ARG A 193 -1.96 -3.27 -14.88
N VAL A 194 -2.44 -3.36 -13.64
CA VAL A 194 -2.84 -2.16 -12.86
C VAL A 194 -1.64 -1.23 -12.67
N VAL A 195 -0.46 -1.76 -12.34
CA VAL A 195 0.77 -0.97 -12.21
C VAL A 195 1.19 -0.36 -13.55
N ALA A 196 1.20 -1.15 -14.64
CA ALA A 196 1.51 -0.65 -15.97
C ALA A 196 0.55 0.48 -16.39
N SER A 197 -0.75 0.30 -16.13
CA SER A 197 -1.77 1.32 -16.38
C SER A 197 -1.56 2.57 -15.53
N HIS A 198 -1.20 2.41 -14.25
CA HIS A 198 -0.84 3.52 -13.35
C HIS A 198 0.33 4.33 -13.90
N ASN A 199 1.42 3.66 -14.29
CA ASN A 199 2.59 4.31 -14.87
C ASN A 199 2.24 5.01 -16.18
N ALA A 200 1.45 4.38 -17.05
CA ALA A 200 0.99 4.97 -18.30
C ALA A 200 0.12 6.22 -18.10
N VAL A 201 -0.71 6.27 -17.06
CA VAL A 201 -1.47 7.51 -16.75
C VAL A 201 -0.61 8.55 -16.06
N LEU A 202 0.44 8.19 -15.31
CA LEU A 202 1.39 9.18 -14.76
C LEU A 202 2.17 9.91 -15.86
N GLN A 203 2.41 9.28 -17.01
CA GLN A 203 3.04 9.94 -18.17
C GLN A 203 2.15 10.99 -18.85
N LYS A 204 0.82 10.90 -18.67
CA LYS A 204 -0.15 11.73 -19.41
C LYS A 204 -0.95 12.69 -18.53
N TYR A 205 -1.06 12.41 -17.24
CA TYR A 205 -1.90 13.16 -16.32
C TYR A 205 -1.12 13.58 -15.08
N SER A 206 -1.58 14.66 -14.44
CA SER A 206 -0.99 15.07 -13.17
C SER A 206 -1.19 14.02 -12.09
N VAL A 207 -0.25 13.93 -11.16
CA VAL A 207 -0.35 13.09 -9.95
C VAL A 207 -1.67 13.33 -9.19
N SER A 208 -2.17 14.57 -9.22
CA SER A 208 -3.47 14.92 -8.61
C SER A 208 -4.65 14.21 -9.28
N GLN A 209 -4.72 14.26 -10.62
CA GLN A 209 -5.75 13.58 -11.40
C GLN A 209 -5.68 12.06 -11.23
N VAL A 210 -4.48 11.48 -11.34
CA VAL A 210 -4.27 10.03 -11.16
C VAL A 210 -4.68 9.58 -9.76
N SER A 211 -4.32 10.34 -8.73
CA SER A 211 -4.75 10.05 -7.37
C SER A 211 -6.26 10.22 -7.18
N LYS A 212 -6.90 11.23 -7.79
CA LYS A 212 -8.36 11.38 -7.74
C LYS A 212 -9.06 10.17 -8.39
N ALA A 213 -8.52 9.68 -9.50
CA ALA A 213 -8.99 8.46 -10.14
C ALA A 213 -8.85 7.24 -9.23
N LYS A 214 -7.67 7.04 -8.62
CA LYS A 214 -7.41 5.95 -7.65
C LYS A 214 -8.36 6.01 -6.45
N SER A 215 -8.51 7.18 -5.82
CA SER A 215 -9.44 7.35 -4.69
C SER A 215 -10.92 7.21 -5.09
N GLY A 216 -11.26 7.53 -6.35
CA GLY A 216 -12.58 7.26 -6.92
C GLY A 216 -12.83 5.77 -7.14
N ALA A 217 -11.83 5.04 -7.62
CA ALA A 217 -11.87 3.58 -7.78
C ALA A 217 -12.03 2.87 -6.43
N GLU A 218 -11.27 3.30 -5.42
CA GLU A 218 -11.34 2.75 -4.07
C GLU A 218 -12.72 2.93 -3.43
N ARG A 219 -13.29 4.16 -3.50
CA ARG A 219 -14.65 4.40 -2.99
C ARG A 219 -15.69 3.55 -3.71
N ALA A 220 -15.57 3.41 -5.04
CA ALA A 220 -16.46 2.58 -5.81
C ALA A 220 -16.37 1.11 -5.36
N ALA A 221 -15.15 0.55 -5.22
CA ALA A 221 -14.91 -0.81 -4.71
C ALA A 221 -15.56 -1.04 -3.34
N ARG A 222 -15.44 -0.07 -2.41
CA ARG A 222 -16.08 -0.15 -1.08
C ARG A 222 -17.62 -0.20 -1.17
N GLY A 223 -18.22 0.44 -2.18
CA GLY A 223 -19.68 0.50 -2.36
C GLY A 223 -20.36 -0.80 -2.80
N TRP A 224 -19.62 -1.84 -3.21
CA TRP A 224 -20.22 -3.06 -3.81
C TRP A 224 -20.82 -4.09 -2.82
N GLY A 225 -20.88 -3.79 -1.52
CA GLY A 225 -21.48 -4.72 -0.54
C GLY A 225 -20.70 -6.05 -0.38
N ARG A 226 -21.42 -7.14 -0.09
CA ARG A 226 -20.83 -8.48 0.15
C ARG A 226 -20.17 -9.05 -1.11
N CYS A 227 -19.14 -9.87 -0.89
CA CYS A 227 -18.48 -10.61 -1.97
C CYS A 227 -19.41 -11.70 -2.52
N GLY A 228 -19.50 -11.79 -3.85
CA GLY A 228 -20.34 -12.75 -4.56
C GLY A 228 -20.25 -12.60 -6.09
N SER A 229 -21.17 -13.22 -6.82
CA SER A 229 -21.18 -13.28 -8.30
C SER A 229 -21.10 -11.90 -8.98
N ARG A 230 -21.76 -10.88 -8.40
CA ARG A 230 -21.72 -9.50 -8.90
C ARG A 230 -20.31 -8.90 -8.85
N THR A 231 -19.64 -9.04 -7.70
CA THR A 231 -18.24 -8.58 -7.55
C THR A 231 -17.27 -9.40 -8.40
N ALA A 232 -17.50 -10.71 -8.56
CA ALA A 232 -16.69 -11.58 -9.41
C ALA A 232 -16.72 -11.12 -10.87
N ARG A 233 -17.90 -10.74 -11.38
CA ARG A 233 -18.07 -10.23 -12.75
C ARG A 233 -17.27 -8.95 -13.00
N ILE A 234 -17.22 -8.05 -12.03
CA ILE A 234 -16.45 -6.79 -12.15
C ILE A 234 -14.96 -7.07 -12.12
N VAL A 235 -14.52 -7.96 -11.23
CA VAL A 235 -13.14 -8.41 -11.18
C VAL A 235 -12.72 -9.04 -12.50
N GLN A 236 -13.53 -9.97 -13.04
CA GLN A 236 -13.27 -10.61 -14.33
C GLN A 236 -13.26 -9.60 -15.48
N ALA A 237 -14.19 -8.64 -15.51
CA ALA A 237 -14.21 -7.60 -16.53
C ALA A 237 -12.95 -6.71 -16.48
N GLY A 238 -12.52 -6.30 -15.28
CA GLY A 238 -11.29 -5.54 -15.09
C GLY A 238 -10.03 -6.37 -15.40
N TYR A 239 -10.09 -7.68 -15.18
CA TYR A 239 -9.03 -8.61 -15.56
C TYR A 239 -9.00 -8.91 -17.07
N ARG A 240 -10.08 -8.73 -17.83
CA ARG A 240 -10.05 -9.00 -19.29
C ARG A 240 -9.79 -7.74 -20.13
N GLY A 241 -10.18 -6.56 -19.65
CA GLY A 241 -9.96 -5.26 -20.31
C GLY A 241 -8.55 -4.69 -20.16
#